data_AF-A0A7J2U6T0-F1
#
_entry.id   AF-A0A7J2U6T0-F1
#
_cell.length_a   1.000
_cell.length_b   1.000
_cell.length_c   1.000
_cell.angle_alpha   90.00
_cell.angle_beta   90.00
_cell.angle_gamma   90.00
#
_symmetry.space_group_name_H-M   'P 1'
#
loop_
_entity.id
_entity.type
_entity.pdbx_description
1 polymer ?
#
loop_
_entity_poly.entity_id
_entity_poly.type
_entity_poly.pdbx_seq_one_letter_code
_entity_poly.pdbx_strand_id
1 'polypeptide(L)'
;MMGMVKFRVKPEISFLMEDPEFRRRVVAAYQQQVEANHGWGFTVRYKDRHVRFDIDDKQSCRGLTIYIGHVEEETRGRQLSLLEVC
;
A
#
# COMPACT_ATOMS: atom_id res chain seq x y z
N MET A 1 -5.52 20.73 -8.86
CA MET A 1 -4.79 19.93 -9.87
C MET A 1 -4.58 18.56 -9.24
N MET A 2 -5.32 17.52 -9.65
CA MET A 2 -5.16 16.17 -9.09
C MET A 2 -3.82 15.61 -9.56
N GLY A 3 -2.91 15.34 -8.63
CA GLY A 3 -1.66 14.66 -8.94
C GLY A 3 -1.94 13.26 -9.47
N MET A 4 -1.12 12.77 -10.40
CA MET A 4 -1.18 11.37 -10.80
C MET A 4 -0.77 10.48 -9.64
N VAL A 5 -1.42 9.32 -9.52
CA VAL A 5 -1.05 8.29 -8.54
C VAL A 5 -0.57 7.07 -9.30
N LYS A 6 0.56 6.50 -8.88
CA LYS A 6 1.09 5.25 -9.43
C LYS A 6 1.29 4.24 -8.33
N PHE A 7 0.83 3.02 -8.59
CA PHE A 7 1.06 1.87 -7.71
C PHE A 7 2.17 1.02 -8.30
N ARG A 8 3.18 0.75 -7.48
CA ARG A 8 4.23 -0.22 -7.75
C ARG A 8 4.22 -1.25 -6.64
N VAL A 9 4.83 -2.39 -6.90
CA VAL A 9 5.06 -3.42 -5.88
C VAL A 9 6.53 -3.83 -5.94
N LYS A 10 7.04 -4.39 -4.84
CA LYS A 10 8.39 -4.98 -4.83
C LYS A 10 8.50 -6.11 -5.87
N PRO A 11 9.70 -6.34 -6.44
CA PRO A 11 9.91 -7.36 -7.47
C PRO A 11 9.40 -8.76 -7.08
N GLU A 12 9.57 -9.13 -5.81
CA GLU A 12 9.13 -10.41 -5.22
C GLU A 12 7.62 -10.70 -5.35
N ILE A 13 6.80 -9.66 -5.48
CA ILE A 13 5.34 -9.76 -5.64
C ILE A 13 4.82 -9.08 -6.92
N SER A 14 5.73 -8.77 -7.85
CA SER A 14 5.39 -8.17 -9.15
C SER A 14 4.35 -9.00 -9.93
N PHE A 15 4.42 -10.33 -9.83
CA PHE A 15 3.46 -11.24 -10.46
C PHE A 15 2.00 -11.01 -10.03
N LEU A 16 1.77 -10.44 -8.83
CA LEU A 16 0.41 -10.10 -8.39
C LEU A 16 -0.21 -9.00 -9.26
N MET A 17 0.59 -8.08 -9.79
CA MET A 17 0.10 -6.99 -10.64
C MET A 17 -0.35 -7.45 -12.03
N GLU A 18 0.02 -8.67 -12.45
CA GLU A 18 -0.47 -9.27 -13.69
C GLU A 18 -1.96 -9.67 -13.54
N ASP A 19 -2.40 -9.97 -12.31
CA ASP A 19 -3.77 -10.35 -12.00
C ASP A 19 -4.73 -9.13 -12.04
N PRO A 20 -5.72 -9.11 -12.94
CA PRO A 20 -6.69 -8.00 -13.02
C PRO A 20 -7.54 -7.84 -11.76
N GLU A 21 -7.80 -8.91 -11.00
CA GLU A 21 -8.55 -8.82 -9.74
C GLU A 21 -7.72 -8.09 -8.68
N PHE A 22 -6.44 -8.43 -8.55
CA PHE A 22 -5.55 -7.75 -7.62
C PHE A 22 -5.46 -6.25 -7.91
N ARG A 23 -5.27 -5.87 -9.19
CA ARG A 23 -5.25 -4.46 -9.60
C ARG A 23 -6.54 -3.72 -9.23
N ARG A 24 -7.71 -4.35 -9.42
CA ARG A 24 -9.00 -3.77 -9.00
C ARG A 24 -9.06 -3.56 -7.49
N ARG A 25 -8.58 -4.53 -6.70
CA ARG A 25 -8.54 -4.42 -5.24
C ARG A 25 -7.59 -3.32 -4.75
N VAL A 26 -6.44 -3.13 -5.40
CA VAL A 26 -5.50 -2.04 -5.09
C VAL A 26 -6.17 -0.68 -5.26
N VAL A 27 -6.83 -0.46 -6.40
CA VAL A 27 -7.54 0.80 -6.66
C VAL A 27 -8.66 1.03 -5.65
N ALA A 28 -9.49 0.00 -5.40
CA ALA A 28 -10.59 0.11 -4.43
C ALA A 28 -10.09 0.42 -3.01
N ALA A 29 -9.02 -0.25 -2.58
CA ALA A 29 -8.42 -0.02 -1.27
C ALA A 29 -7.84 1.40 -1.15
N TYR A 30 -7.16 1.90 -2.18
CA TYR A 30 -6.66 3.27 -2.23
C TYR A 30 -7.80 4.29 -2.13
N GLN A 31 -8.86 4.13 -2.93
CA GLN A 31 -10.02 5.03 -2.89
C GLN A 31 -10.68 5.05 -1.50
N GLN A 32 -10.85 3.88 -0.89
CA GLN A 32 -11.49 3.76 0.41
C GLN A 32 -10.60 4.27 1.55
N GLN A 33 -9.32 3.89 1.60
CA GLN A 33 -8.46 4.14 2.76
C GLN A 33 -7.70 5.47 2.66
N VAL A 34 -7.35 5.91 1.45
CA VAL A 34 -6.59 7.15 1.24
C VAL A 34 -7.52 8.27 0.79
N GLU A 35 -8.24 8.11 -0.33
CA GLU A 35 -9.04 9.24 -0.86
C GLU A 35 -10.21 9.61 0.03
N ALA A 36 -10.97 8.62 0.51
CA ALA A 36 -12.15 8.87 1.35
C ALA A 36 -11.80 9.15 2.82
N ASN A 37 -10.67 8.64 3.32
CA ASN A 37 -10.33 8.66 4.75
C ASN A 37 -9.02 9.41 5.07
N HIS A 38 -8.39 10.05 4.07
CA HIS A 38 -7.12 10.76 4.22
C HIS A 38 -5.98 9.91 4.81
N GLY A 39 -5.99 8.60 4.56
CA GLY A 39 -4.92 7.69 4.97
C GLY A 39 -3.59 7.98 4.27
N TRP A 40 -2.49 7.78 4.99
CA TRP A 40 -1.13 7.94 4.47
C TRP A 40 -0.61 6.72 3.69
N GLY A 41 -1.37 5.63 3.72
CA GLY A 41 -1.07 4.34 3.11
C GLY A 41 -2.33 3.50 3.14
N PHE A 42 -2.28 2.33 2.49
CA PHE A 42 -3.42 1.43 2.44
C PHE A 42 -2.97 -0.02 2.37
N THR A 43 -3.87 -0.93 2.73
CA THR A 43 -3.61 -2.36 2.74
C THR A 43 -4.57 -3.10 1.83
N VAL A 44 -4.08 -4.18 1.23
CA VAL A 44 -4.84 -5.08 0.35
C VAL A 44 -4.62 -6.52 0.82
N ARG A 45 -5.71 -7.23 1.15
CA ARG A 45 -5.68 -8.67 1.39
C ARG A 45 -6.02 -9.42 0.11
N TYR A 46 -5.11 -10.29 -0.34
CA TYR A 46 -5.28 -11.04 -1.59
C TYR A 46 -4.56 -12.39 -1.56
N LYS A 47 -5.28 -13.49 -1.85
CA LYS A 47 -4.74 -14.87 -1.94
C LYS A 47 -3.73 -15.17 -0.82
N ASP A 48 -4.20 -15.04 0.42
CA ASP A 48 -3.46 -15.27 1.67
C ASP A 48 -2.27 -14.35 1.94
N ARG A 49 -2.16 -13.25 1.19
CA ARG A 49 -1.14 -12.21 1.40
C ARG A 49 -1.78 -10.94 1.93
N HIS A 50 -1.08 -10.30 2.85
CA HIS A 50 -1.36 -8.93 3.27
C HIS A 50 -0.33 -8.02 2.60
N VAL A 51 -0.78 -7.17 1.67
CA VAL A 51 0.10 -6.25 0.95
C VAL A 51 -0.15 -4.84 1.45
N ARG A 52 0.88 -4.22 2.01
CA ARG A 52 0.85 -2.84 2.47
C ARG A 52 1.46 -1.92 1.42
N PHE A 53 0.76 -0.85 1.11
CA PHE A 53 1.20 0.22 0.20
C PHE A 53 1.45 1.49 1.00
N ASP A 54 2.70 1.92 1.02
CA ASP A 54 3.11 3.20 1.60
C ASP A 54 3.65 4.12 0.51
N ILE A 55 3.63 5.43 0.77
CA ILE A 55 4.17 6.43 -0.14
C ILE A 55 5.70 6.28 -0.20
N ASP A 56 6.27 6.32 -1.41
CA ASP A 56 7.70 6.48 -1.61
C ASP A 56 8.00 7.95 -1.90
N ASP A 57 8.36 8.70 -0.86
CA ASP A 57 8.71 10.12 -0.97
C ASP A 57 9.93 10.37 -1.85
N LYS A 58 10.84 9.39 -2.01
CA LYS A 58 12.06 9.55 -2.82
C LYS A 58 11.75 9.50 -4.32
N GLN A 59 10.78 8.69 -4.70
CA GLN A 59 10.35 8.57 -6.10
C GLN A 59 9.13 9.43 -6.43
N SER A 60 8.41 9.92 -5.42
CA SER A 60 7.33 10.88 -5.59
C SER A 60 7.90 12.25 -5.94
N CYS A 61 7.19 12.99 -6.81
CA CYS A 61 7.58 14.33 -7.23
C CYS A 61 6.35 15.22 -7.34
N ARG A 62 6.54 16.53 -7.58
CA ARG A 62 5.41 17.48 -7.68
C ARG A 62 4.44 17.03 -8.78
N GLY A 63 3.24 16.60 -8.37
CA GLY A 63 2.18 16.13 -9.27
C GLY A 63 2.17 14.62 -9.54
N LEU A 64 3.06 13.83 -8.92
CA LEU A 64 3.05 12.36 -8.99
C LEU A 64 3.34 11.76 -7.62
N THR A 65 2.37 11.03 -7.07
CA THR A 65 2.55 10.24 -5.85
C THR A 65 2.74 8.77 -6.21
N ILE A 66 3.80 8.15 -5.68
CA ILE A 66 4.09 6.74 -5.92
C ILE A 66 3.88 5.98 -4.62
N TYR A 67 3.04 4.95 -4.68
CA TYR A 67 2.87 3.99 -3.60
C TYR A 67 3.62 2.71 -3.93
N ILE A 68 4.36 2.16 -2.98
CA ILE A 68 5.08 0.90 -3.12
C ILE A 68 4.48 -0.15 -2.19
N GLY A 69 3.93 -1.18 -2.83
CA GLY A 69 3.40 -2.38 -2.20
C GLY A 69 4.52 -3.34 -1.79
N HIS A 70 4.47 -3.81 -0.56
CA HIS A 70 5.28 -4.90 -0.06
C HIS A 70 4.40 -5.87 0.75
N VAL A 71 4.80 -7.13 0.83
CA VAL A 71 4.10 -8.09 1.68
C VAL A 71 4.43 -7.73 3.12
N GLU A 72 3.40 -7.47 3.91
CA GLU A 72 3.53 -7.47 5.35
C GLU A 72 3.65 -8.93 5.76
N GLU A 73 4.87 -9.38 6.12
CA GLU A 73 5.02 -10.67 6.77
C GLU A 73 4.16 -10.63 8.04
N GLU A 74 3.10 -11.43 8.05
CA GLU A 74 2.21 -11.59 9.20
C GLU A 74 3.10 -12.00 10.37
N THR A 75 3.47 -11.02 11.20
CA THR A 75 4.28 -11.25 12.38
C THR A 75 3.35 -11.93 13.38
N ARG A 76 3.11 -13.23 13.19
CA ARG A 76 2.42 -14.06 14.16
C ARG A 76 3.22 -13.98 15.46
N GLY A 77 2.78 -13.11 16.37
CA GLY A 77 3.22 -13.12 17.76
C GLY A 77 4.24 -12.07 18.21
N ARG A 78 4.41 -10.93 17.54
CA ARG A 78 5.04 -9.77 18.22
C ARG A 78 4.03 -8.65 18.39
N GLN A 79 3.33 -8.74 19.52
CA GLN A 79 2.79 -7.59 20.23
C GLN A 79 3.93 -6.57 20.37
N LEU A 80 3.99 -5.62 19.45
CA LEU A 80 4.83 -4.43 19.60
C LEU A 80 4.17 -3.64 20.74
N SER A 81 4.80 -3.72 21.91
CA SER A 81 4.50 -2.86 23.06
C SER A 81 4.34 -1.44 22.57
N LEU A 82 3.18 -0.84 22.84
CA LEU A 82 2.88 0.55 22.59
C LEU A 82 4.08 1.41 23.00
N LEU A 83 4.48 2.33 22.11
CA LEU A 83 5.35 3.43 22.48
C LEU A 83 4.60 4.25 23.54
N GLU A 84 5.05 4.21 24.79
CA GLU A 84 4.72 5.24 25.77
C GLU A 84 5.32 6.55 25.28
N VAL A 85 4.47 7.53 25.00
CA VAL A 85 4.90 8.91 24.80
C VAL A 85 4.69 9.59 26.15
N CYS A 86 5.80 9.97 26.80
CA CYS A 86 5.83 10.74 28.04
C CYS A 86 5.18 12.12 27.90
#